data_AF-A0A1G7A3B2-F1
#
_entry.id   AF-A0A1G7A3B2-F1
#
_cell.length_a   1.000
_cell.length_b   1.000
_cell.length_c   1.000
_cell.angle_alpha   90.00
_cell.angle_beta   90.00
_cell.angle_gamma   90.00
#
_symmetry.space_group_name_H-M   'P 1'
#
loop_
_entity.id
_entity.type
_entity.pdbx_description
1 polymer ?
#
loop_
_entity_poly.entity_id
_entity_poly.type
_entity_poly.pdbx_seq_one_letter_code
_entity_poly.pdbx_strand_id
1 'polypeptide(L)'
;MIYEALYVQGLHNDNRRTNELMQKARENRRSNVSIPWRPENERLLSVIFEHVFGKAVAYALDHFDSEINISVITDTLDDAILDEFRQRATNLLAMGEPKETQIKAYDREKNEPLVLAGRSSMTGNSFTRRLRNVTYSIAKEDSGLTFAADVLANSVGYQLMQNVKAKGKIDLNSRAAIAGHRLEHYFYGVTDGTGMRNPSDTIYRHPGQTDGNDSI
;
A
#
# COMPACT_ATOMS: atom_id res chain seq x y z
N MET A 1 -17.10 -1.29 7.17
CA MET A 1 -16.31 -0.06 6.97
C MET A 1 -14.84 -0.41 6.97
N ILE A 2 -14.05 0.23 6.12
CA ILE A 2 -12.63 -0.03 5.94
C ILE A 2 -11.93 1.33 6.02
N TYR A 3 -10.77 1.39 6.69
CA TYR A 3 -9.89 2.56 6.66
C TYR A 3 -8.43 2.13 6.65
N GLU A 4 -7.57 3.06 6.29
CA GLU A 4 -6.13 2.97 6.45
C GLU A 4 -5.59 4.27 7.02
N ALA A 5 -4.63 4.19 7.92
CA ALA A 5 -3.92 5.34 8.46
C ALA A 5 -2.41 5.07 8.56
N LEU A 6 -1.61 6.12 8.35
CA LEU A 6 -0.15 6.02 8.22
C LEU A 6 0.51 7.18 8.97
N TYR A 7 1.66 6.94 9.59
CA TYR A 7 2.52 8.04 10.01
C TYR A 7 3.30 8.58 8.80
N VAL A 8 3.06 9.84 8.44
CA VAL A 8 3.76 10.52 7.33
C VAL A 8 5.29 10.46 7.49
N GLN A 9 5.77 10.65 8.72
CA GLN A 9 7.20 10.51 9.03
C GLN A 9 7.71 9.08 8.81
N GLY A 10 6.87 8.07 9.07
CA GLY A 10 7.19 6.66 8.79
C GLY A 10 7.39 6.41 7.31
N LEU A 11 6.49 6.93 6.46
CA LEU A 11 6.62 6.87 4.99
C LEU A 11 7.91 7.56 4.50
N HIS A 12 8.24 8.74 5.02
CA HIS A 12 9.49 9.41 4.64
C HIS A 12 10.74 8.63 5.05
N ASN A 13 10.72 8.00 6.22
CA ASN A 13 11.83 7.18 6.70
C ASN A 13 11.99 5.92 5.84
N ASP A 14 10.88 5.28 5.47
CA ASP A 14 10.92 4.09 4.60
C ASP A 14 11.42 4.43 3.20
N ASN A 15 10.91 5.48 2.56
CA ASN A 15 11.40 5.98 1.28
C ASN A 15 12.92 6.24 1.32
N ARG A 16 13.40 6.90 2.39
CA ARG A 16 14.84 7.15 2.58
C ARG A 16 15.62 5.85 2.69
N ARG A 17 15.21 4.94 3.56
CA ARG A 17 15.86 3.65 3.80
C ARG A 17 15.94 2.82 2.50
N THR A 18 14.84 2.72 1.76
CA THR A 18 14.78 1.98 0.50
C THR A 18 15.71 2.58 -0.55
N ASN A 19 15.74 3.92 -0.67
CA ASN A 19 16.65 4.60 -1.59
C ASN A 19 18.13 4.42 -1.21
N GLU A 20 18.47 4.48 0.08
CA GLU A 20 19.84 4.24 0.57
C GLU A 20 20.29 2.79 0.30
N LEU A 21 19.42 1.81 0.53
CA LEU A 21 19.70 0.39 0.23
C LEU A 21 19.94 0.17 -1.26
N MET A 22 19.09 0.75 -2.12
CA MET A 22 19.24 0.68 -3.57
C MET A 22 20.52 1.37 -4.05
N GLN A 23 20.86 2.53 -3.48
CA GLN A 23 22.10 3.23 -3.79
C GLN A 23 23.32 2.38 -3.42
N LYS A 24 23.37 1.83 -2.20
CA LYS A 24 24.46 0.93 -1.76
C LYS A 24 24.58 -0.30 -2.65
N ALA A 25 23.46 -0.92 -3.02
CA ALA A 25 23.45 -2.08 -3.91
C ALA A 25 24.04 -1.73 -5.30
N ARG A 26 23.78 -0.52 -5.79
CA ARG A 26 24.35 -0.02 -7.07
C ARG A 26 25.83 0.29 -6.96
N GLU A 27 26.27 0.95 -5.90
CA GLU A 27 27.69 1.27 -5.67
C GLU A 27 28.54 0.01 -5.52
N ASN A 28 27.99 -1.02 -4.87
CA ASN A 28 28.67 -2.31 -4.71
C ASN A 28 28.60 -3.22 -5.95
N ARG A 29 27.79 -2.86 -6.97
CA ARG A 29 27.62 -3.67 -8.17
C ARG A 29 28.84 -3.56 -9.07
N ARG A 30 29.56 -4.68 -9.23
CA ARG A 30 30.64 -4.81 -10.22
C ARG A 30 30.06 -5.33 -11.53
N SER A 31 29.59 -4.42 -12.39
CA SER A 31 29.08 -4.75 -13.73
C SER A 31 29.34 -3.62 -14.71
N ASN A 32 29.70 -3.96 -15.95
CA ASN A 32 29.89 -3.00 -17.04
C ASN A 32 28.55 -2.50 -17.61
N VAL A 33 27.44 -3.09 -17.17
CA VAL A 33 26.09 -2.70 -17.58
C VAL A 33 25.53 -1.65 -16.62
N SER A 34 25.31 -0.46 -17.16
CA SER A 34 24.70 0.66 -16.43
C SER A 34 23.18 0.60 -16.56
N ILE A 35 22.48 0.45 -15.44
CA ILE A 35 21.02 0.53 -15.39
C ILE A 35 20.62 1.90 -14.82
N PRO A 36 19.82 2.71 -15.53
CA PRO A 36 19.31 3.97 -15.00
C PRO A 36 18.40 3.70 -13.80
N TRP A 37 18.53 4.52 -12.77
CA TRP A 37 17.65 4.48 -11.60
C TRP A 37 17.47 5.89 -11.08
N ARG A 38 16.29 6.14 -10.54
CA ARG A 38 15.92 7.36 -9.85
C ARG A 38 15.43 6.98 -8.45
N PRO A 39 15.76 7.78 -7.41
CA PRO A 39 15.16 7.59 -6.10
C PRO A 39 13.64 7.59 -6.23
N GLU A 40 13.00 6.61 -5.61
CA GLU A 40 11.54 6.55 -5.54
C GLU A 40 11.07 7.31 -4.29
N ASN A 41 10.05 8.13 -4.47
CA ASN A 41 9.37 8.78 -3.36
C ASN A 41 7.89 8.44 -3.51
N GLU A 42 7.45 7.44 -2.75
CA GLU A 42 6.05 7.07 -2.78
C GLU A 42 5.17 8.22 -2.31
N ARG A 43 4.08 8.44 -3.05
CA ARG A 43 3.05 9.41 -2.69
C ARG A 43 2.16 8.80 -1.62
N LEU A 44 1.97 9.54 -0.53
CA LEU A 44 1.13 9.11 0.60
C LEU A 44 -0.26 8.63 0.14
N LEU A 45 -0.92 9.41 -0.71
CA LEU A 45 -2.27 9.12 -1.18
C LEU A 45 -2.32 7.78 -1.94
N SER A 46 -1.30 7.49 -2.76
CA SER A 46 -1.23 6.25 -3.54
C SER A 46 -1.00 5.02 -2.67
N VAL A 47 -0.19 5.15 -1.61
CA VAL A 47 0.03 4.09 -0.61
C VAL A 47 -1.26 3.82 0.18
N ILE A 48 -1.93 4.88 0.67
CA ILE A 48 -3.23 4.75 1.37
C ILE A 48 -4.25 4.07 0.46
N PHE A 49 -4.34 4.50 -0.81
CA PHE A 49 -5.25 3.91 -1.78
C PHE A 49 -4.99 2.41 -1.95
N GLU A 50 -3.74 2.00 -2.19
CA GLU A 50 -3.39 0.59 -2.37
C GLU A 50 -3.78 -0.27 -1.16
N HIS A 51 -3.57 0.25 0.05
CA HIS A 51 -3.89 -0.45 1.28
C HIS A 51 -5.40 -0.55 1.52
N VAL A 52 -6.14 0.55 1.33
CA VAL A 52 -7.61 0.54 1.43
C VAL A 52 -8.21 -0.38 0.37
N PHE A 53 -7.69 -0.33 -0.86
CA PHE A 53 -8.11 -1.20 -1.96
C PHE A 53 -7.82 -2.67 -1.63
N GLY A 54 -6.62 -2.99 -1.12
CA GLY A 54 -6.27 -4.35 -0.69
C GLY A 54 -7.19 -4.87 0.42
N LYS A 55 -7.53 -4.03 1.42
CA LYS A 55 -8.52 -4.37 2.44
C LYS A 55 -9.93 -4.56 1.86
N ALA A 56 -10.33 -3.76 0.87
CA ALA A 56 -11.61 -3.90 0.19
C ALA A 56 -11.68 -5.21 -0.60
N VAL A 57 -10.60 -5.59 -1.29
CA VAL A 57 -10.46 -6.89 -1.96
C VAL A 57 -10.56 -8.03 -0.95
N ALA A 58 -9.83 -7.97 0.16
CA ALA A 58 -9.89 -8.99 1.21
C ALA A 58 -11.30 -9.10 1.80
N TYR A 59 -11.94 -7.98 2.12
CA TYR A 59 -13.32 -7.94 2.60
C TYR A 59 -14.27 -8.62 1.63
N ALA A 60 -14.16 -8.28 0.34
CA ALA A 60 -15.03 -8.83 -0.68
C ALA A 60 -14.83 -10.35 -0.84
N LEU A 61 -13.58 -10.82 -0.86
CA LEU A 61 -13.27 -12.24 -0.92
C LEU A 61 -13.77 -13.00 0.32
N ASP A 62 -13.80 -12.39 1.50
CA ASP A 62 -14.27 -13.06 2.71
C ASP A 62 -15.80 -13.19 2.78
N HIS A 63 -16.54 -12.34 2.05
CA HIS A 63 -18.00 -12.23 2.16
C HIS A 63 -18.76 -12.58 0.89
N PHE A 64 -18.09 -12.70 -0.26
CA PHE A 64 -18.71 -12.99 -1.54
C PHE A 64 -18.00 -14.15 -2.25
N ASP A 65 -18.78 -15.07 -2.81
CA ASP A 65 -18.29 -16.30 -3.43
C ASP A 65 -18.10 -16.22 -4.96
N SER A 66 -18.51 -15.11 -5.60
CA SER A 66 -18.59 -14.95 -7.06
C SER A 66 -17.48 -14.07 -7.65
N GLU A 67 -17.53 -13.85 -8.97
CA GLU A 67 -16.82 -12.75 -9.61
C GLU A 67 -17.17 -11.43 -8.90
N ILE A 68 -16.16 -10.75 -8.38
CA ILE A 68 -16.30 -9.52 -7.60
C ILE A 68 -15.91 -8.37 -8.51
N ASN A 69 -16.75 -7.35 -8.62
CA ASN A 69 -16.35 -6.07 -9.20
C ASN A 69 -16.32 -5.00 -8.12
N ILE A 70 -15.14 -4.40 -7.89
CA ILE A 70 -14.96 -3.30 -6.95
C ILE A 70 -15.06 -1.97 -7.71
N SER A 71 -16.14 -1.22 -7.44
CA SER A 71 -16.30 0.14 -7.95
C SER A 71 -15.69 1.15 -6.98
N VAL A 72 -14.65 1.85 -7.42
CA VAL A 72 -14.02 2.96 -6.70
C VAL A 72 -14.56 4.27 -7.26
N ILE A 73 -15.17 5.07 -6.39
CA ILE A 73 -15.65 6.41 -6.72
C ILE A 73 -14.77 7.41 -5.98
N THR A 74 -14.19 8.34 -6.71
CA THR A 74 -13.37 9.43 -6.14
C THR A 74 -14.00 10.78 -6.46
N ASP A 75 -13.70 11.77 -5.63
CA ASP A 75 -13.93 13.18 -5.99
C ASP A 75 -12.96 13.61 -7.12
N THR A 76 -12.87 14.91 -7.38
CA THR A 76 -12.06 15.58 -8.40
C THR A 76 -10.55 15.46 -8.15
N LEU A 77 -10.03 14.25 -8.34
CA LEU A 77 -8.61 13.95 -8.47
C LEU A 77 -8.12 14.25 -9.90
N ASP A 78 -6.85 14.62 -10.02
CA ASP A 78 -6.22 14.73 -11.33
C ASP A 78 -6.05 13.36 -12.00
N ASP A 79 -6.00 13.36 -13.33
CA ASP A 79 -5.96 12.10 -14.10
C ASP A 79 -4.67 11.31 -13.86
N ALA A 80 -3.55 11.97 -13.52
CA ALA A 80 -2.30 11.29 -13.25
C ALA A 80 -2.34 10.49 -11.93
N ILE A 81 -3.02 11.00 -10.90
CA ILE A 81 -3.28 10.25 -9.66
C ILE A 81 -4.20 9.06 -9.94
N LEU A 82 -5.23 9.22 -10.78
CA LEU A 82 -6.13 8.12 -11.14
C LEU A 82 -5.40 7.02 -11.91
N ASP A 83 -4.52 7.37 -12.83
CA ASP A 83 -3.70 6.39 -13.53
C ASP A 83 -2.75 5.66 -12.58
N GLU A 84 -2.21 6.36 -11.59
CA GLU A 84 -1.41 5.74 -10.53
C GLU A 84 -2.24 4.77 -9.68
N PHE A 85 -3.49 5.12 -9.33
CA PHE A 85 -4.42 4.23 -8.63
C PHE A 85 -4.75 2.99 -9.45
N ARG A 86 -5.08 3.16 -10.73
CA ARG A 86 -5.31 2.04 -11.66
C ARG A 86 -4.08 1.13 -11.72
N GLN A 87 -2.89 1.71 -11.86
CA GLN A 87 -1.66 0.93 -11.90
C GLN A 87 -1.44 0.13 -10.61
N ARG A 88 -1.68 0.72 -9.43
CA ARG A 88 -1.56 0.03 -8.12
C ARG A 88 -2.61 -1.07 -7.95
N ALA A 89 -3.88 -0.79 -8.27
CA ALA A 89 -4.95 -1.80 -8.23
C ALA A 89 -4.66 -2.98 -9.17
N THR A 90 -4.25 -2.70 -10.41
CA THR A 90 -3.84 -3.74 -11.37
C THR A 90 -2.65 -4.55 -10.86
N ASN A 91 -1.62 -3.89 -10.32
CA ASN A 91 -0.45 -4.59 -9.78
C ASN A 91 -0.83 -5.51 -8.61
N LEU A 92 -1.73 -5.06 -7.73
CA LEU A 92 -2.21 -5.83 -6.59
C LEU A 92 -3.01 -7.06 -7.04
N LEU A 93 -3.91 -6.91 -8.01
CA LEU A 93 -4.73 -8.03 -8.53
C LEU A 93 -3.92 -9.01 -9.39
N ALA A 94 -2.89 -8.52 -10.09
CA ALA A 94 -1.94 -9.35 -10.82
C ALA A 94 -0.88 -10.01 -9.92
N MET A 95 -0.99 -9.89 -8.59
CA MET A 95 -0.04 -10.49 -7.66
C MET A 95 0.01 -12.01 -7.85
N GLY A 96 1.22 -12.54 -8.07
CA GLY A 96 1.46 -13.96 -8.33
C GLY A 96 1.41 -14.35 -9.80
N GLU A 97 1.08 -13.42 -10.71
CA GLU A 97 1.23 -13.66 -12.14
C GLU A 97 2.68 -13.47 -12.58
N PRO A 98 3.19 -14.29 -13.51
CA PRO A 98 4.51 -14.08 -14.08
C PRO A 98 4.58 -12.71 -14.75
N LYS A 99 5.57 -11.90 -14.39
CA LYS A 99 5.79 -10.59 -14.98
C LYS A 99 7.09 -10.61 -15.78
N GLU A 100 6.97 -10.24 -17.05
CA GLU A 100 8.14 -9.92 -17.87
C GLU A 100 8.37 -8.41 -17.80
N THR A 101 9.57 -8.03 -17.40
CA THR A 101 9.98 -6.64 -17.30
C THR A 101 11.15 -6.39 -18.23
N GLN A 102 10.97 -5.46 -19.17
CA GLN A 102 12.05 -4.99 -20.02
C GLN A 102 12.85 -3.93 -19.27
N ILE A 103 14.14 -4.16 -19.11
CA ILE A 103 15.07 -3.28 -18.44
C ILE A 103 15.96 -2.66 -19.49
N LYS A 104 15.76 -1.37 -19.76
CA LYS A 104 16.66 -0.58 -20.61
C LYS A 104 17.95 -0.33 -19.86
N ALA A 105 19.06 -0.72 -20.45
CA ALA A 105 20.40 -0.62 -19.88
C ALA A 105 21.37 -0.07 -20.93
N TYR A 106 22.59 0.23 -20.49
CA TYR A 106 23.67 0.72 -21.34
C TYR A 106 24.92 -0.10 -21.12
N ASP A 107 25.48 -0.66 -22.19
CA ASP A 107 26.75 -1.38 -22.16
C ASP A 107 27.90 -0.37 -22.26
N ARG A 108 28.71 -0.25 -21.20
CA ARG A 108 29.82 0.70 -21.17
C ARG A 108 31.05 0.24 -21.95
N GLU A 109 31.21 -1.05 -22.23
CA GLU A 109 32.33 -1.56 -23.03
C GLU A 109 32.08 -1.36 -24.52
N LYS A 110 30.85 -1.66 -24.97
CA LYS A 110 30.43 -1.50 -26.37
C LYS A 110 29.88 -0.12 -26.70
N ASN A 111 29.59 0.69 -25.68
CA ASN A 111 29.06 2.04 -25.79
C ASN A 111 27.72 2.10 -26.55
N GLU A 112 26.82 1.15 -26.26
CA GLU A 112 25.54 0.98 -26.96
C GLU A 112 24.37 0.72 -25.97
N PRO A 113 23.13 1.10 -26.33
CA PRO A 113 21.95 0.76 -25.54
C PRO A 113 21.62 -0.73 -25.64
N LEU A 114 21.27 -1.35 -24.52
CA LEU A 114 20.91 -2.75 -24.39
C LEU A 114 19.52 -2.89 -23.76
N VAL A 115 18.73 -3.86 -24.20
CA VAL A 115 17.47 -4.23 -23.53
C VAL A 115 17.64 -5.60 -22.91
N LEU A 116 17.49 -5.66 -21.58
CA LEU A 116 17.49 -6.90 -20.82
C LEU A 116 16.05 -7.31 -20.53
N ALA A 117 15.78 -8.61 -20.50
CA ALA A 117 14.49 -9.14 -20.06
C ALA A 117 14.66 -9.79 -18.68
N GLY A 118 13.90 -9.32 -17.70
CA GLY A 118 13.73 -9.97 -16.41
C GLY A 118 12.40 -10.68 -16.38
N ARG A 119 12.38 -11.95 -16.01
CA ARG A 119 11.14 -12.68 -15.72
C ARG A 119 11.09 -12.98 -14.24
N SER A 120 10.05 -12.49 -13.57
CA SER A 120 9.72 -12.90 -12.21
C SER A 120 8.50 -13.79 -12.24
N SER A 121 8.53 -14.85 -11.44
CA SER A 121 7.37 -15.71 -11.21
C SER A 121 7.33 -16.05 -9.73
N MET A 122 6.17 -15.89 -9.11
CA MET A 122 5.92 -16.38 -7.77
C MET A 122 5.07 -17.63 -7.88
N THR A 123 5.37 -18.66 -7.08
CA THR A 123 4.52 -19.85 -7.00
C THR A 123 3.20 -19.43 -6.35
N GLY A 124 2.16 -19.24 -7.17
CA GLY A 124 0.87 -18.76 -6.70
C GLY A 124 0.26 -19.71 -5.68
N ASN A 125 -0.27 -19.15 -4.58
CA ASN A 125 -1.05 -19.89 -3.60
C ASN A 125 -2.55 -19.81 -3.94
N SER A 126 -3.41 -20.43 -3.13
CA SER A 126 -4.86 -20.38 -3.33
C SER A 126 -5.40 -18.95 -3.33
N PHE A 127 -4.80 -18.05 -2.53
CA PHE A 127 -5.20 -16.65 -2.45
C PHE A 127 -4.93 -15.88 -3.75
N THR A 128 -3.72 -15.97 -4.32
CA THR A 128 -3.40 -15.25 -5.58
C THR A 128 -4.24 -15.73 -6.76
N ARG A 129 -4.74 -16.97 -6.74
CA ARG A 129 -5.72 -17.43 -7.74
C ARG A 129 -7.08 -16.77 -7.58
N ARG A 130 -7.54 -16.52 -6.34
CA ARG A 130 -8.83 -15.86 -6.06
C ARG A 130 -8.83 -14.40 -6.50
N LEU A 131 -7.68 -13.73 -6.47
CA LEU A 131 -7.55 -12.34 -6.95
C LEU A 131 -7.94 -12.19 -8.43
N ARG A 132 -7.80 -13.24 -9.24
CA ARG A 132 -8.16 -13.23 -10.66
C ARG A 132 -9.66 -13.06 -10.91
N ASN A 133 -10.48 -13.40 -9.93
CA ASN A 133 -11.93 -13.26 -10.02
C ASN A 133 -12.39 -11.85 -9.59
N VAL A 134 -11.46 -10.98 -9.23
CA VAL A 134 -11.74 -9.61 -8.82
C VAL A 134 -11.42 -8.67 -9.98
N THR A 135 -12.43 -7.94 -10.41
CA THR A 135 -12.30 -6.82 -11.35
C THR A 135 -12.55 -5.51 -10.61
N TYR A 136 -12.19 -4.40 -11.22
CA TYR A 136 -12.42 -3.09 -10.63
C TYR A 136 -12.68 -2.02 -11.68
N SER A 137 -13.36 -0.96 -11.27
CA SER A 137 -13.52 0.28 -12.02
C SER A 137 -13.19 1.47 -11.12
N ILE A 138 -12.60 2.52 -11.70
CA ILE A 138 -12.33 3.77 -10.98
C ILE A 138 -12.96 4.92 -11.78
N ALA A 139 -13.90 5.61 -11.15
CA ALA A 139 -14.64 6.73 -11.73
C ALA A 139 -14.52 7.98 -10.86
N LYS A 140 -14.54 9.14 -11.52
CA LYS A 140 -14.73 10.44 -10.87
C LYS A 140 -16.21 10.76 -10.86
N GLU A 141 -16.73 11.05 -9.67
CA GLU A 141 -18.14 11.43 -9.53
C GLU A 141 -18.28 12.42 -8.37
N ASP A 142 -18.95 13.55 -8.64
CA ASP A 142 -19.46 14.42 -7.60
C ASP A 142 -20.78 13.81 -7.09
N SER A 143 -20.71 13.05 -6.00
CA SER A 143 -21.84 12.28 -5.47
C SER A 143 -21.92 12.39 -3.95
N GLY A 144 -23.10 12.12 -3.39
CA GLY A 144 -23.26 12.02 -1.93
C GLY A 144 -22.38 10.95 -1.28
N LEU A 145 -21.84 10.00 -2.06
CA LEU A 145 -20.94 8.95 -1.57
C LEU A 145 -19.56 9.49 -1.23
N THR A 146 -19.00 10.40 -2.03
CA THR A 146 -17.70 11.03 -1.74
C THR A 146 -17.80 11.91 -0.50
N PHE A 147 -18.89 12.66 -0.36
CA PHE A 147 -19.19 13.41 0.87
C PHE A 147 -19.30 12.51 2.11
N ALA A 148 -20.02 11.38 2.01
CA ALA A 148 -20.11 10.43 3.11
C ALA A 148 -18.73 9.84 3.46
N ALA A 149 -17.88 9.57 2.47
CA ALA A 149 -16.51 9.10 2.69
C ALA A 149 -15.67 10.14 3.45
N ASP A 150 -15.78 11.42 3.12
CA ASP A 150 -15.08 12.50 3.83
C ASP A 150 -15.52 12.63 5.29
N VAL A 151 -16.83 12.54 5.55
CA VAL A 151 -17.36 12.57 6.92
C VAL A 151 -16.80 11.40 7.72
N LEU A 152 -16.77 10.19 7.15
CA LEU A 152 -16.22 9.02 7.81
C LEU A 152 -14.70 9.16 8.03
N ALA A 153 -13.94 9.58 7.02
CA ALA A 153 -12.50 9.77 7.13
C ALA A 153 -12.14 10.78 8.23
N ASN A 154 -12.87 11.90 8.30
CA ASN A 154 -12.68 12.90 9.35
C ASN A 154 -13.09 12.38 10.74
N SER A 155 -14.17 11.61 10.84
CA SER A 155 -14.60 10.99 12.09
C SER A 155 -13.55 10.01 12.63
N VAL A 156 -12.99 9.18 11.75
CA VAL A 156 -11.89 8.26 12.10
C VAL A 156 -10.63 9.04 12.47
N GLY A 157 -10.25 10.03 11.66
CA GLY A 157 -9.08 10.87 11.91
C GLY A 157 -9.15 11.56 13.27
N TYR A 158 -10.31 12.11 13.64
CA TYR A 158 -10.53 12.68 14.96
C TYR A 158 -10.29 11.66 16.07
N GLN A 159 -10.87 10.47 15.98
CA GLN A 159 -10.70 9.43 17.00
C GLN A 159 -9.23 9.00 17.13
N LEU A 160 -8.54 8.80 16.00
CA LEU A 160 -7.12 8.45 15.98
C LEU A 160 -6.30 9.53 16.68
N MET A 161 -6.54 10.80 16.37
CA MET A 161 -5.83 11.91 17.02
C MET A 161 -6.08 11.97 18.53
N GLN A 162 -7.32 11.75 19.00
CA GLN A 162 -7.61 11.71 20.43
C GLN A 162 -6.88 10.56 21.12
N ASN A 163 -6.91 9.37 20.52
CA ASN A 163 -6.24 8.19 21.07
C ASN A 163 -4.72 8.33 21.06
N VAL A 164 -4.12 8.92 20.01
CA VAL A 164 -2.68 9.23 19.96
C VAL A 164 -2.31 10.26 21.04
N LYS A 165 -3.14 11.30 21.25
CA LYS A 165 -2.90 12.29 22.32
C LYS A 165 -2.96 11.67 23.71
N ALA A 166 -3.91 10.77 23.95
CA ALA A 166 -4.14 10.16 25.26
C ALA A 166 -3.13 9.04 25.59
N LYS A 167 -2.79 8.20 24.61
CA LYS A 167 -2.01 6.97 24.81
C LYS A 167 -0.58 7.07 24.25
N GLY A 168 -0.25 8.14 23.53
CA GLY A 168 1.02 8.30 22.85
C GLY A 168 1.06 7.54 21.52
N LYS A 169 2.20 6.92 21.22
CA LYS A 169 2.43 6.22 19.95
C LYS A 169 1.66 4.90 19.96
N ILE A 170 0.78 4.71 18.98
CA ILE A 170 -0.07 3.53 18.86
C ILE A 170 -0.06 3.05 17.41
N ASP A 171 -0.39 1.77 17.21
CA ASP A 171 -0.60 1.21 15.87
C ASP A 171 -1.91 1.76 15.31
N LEU A 172 -1.86 2.49 14.20
CA LEU A 172 -2.98 3.30 13.70
C LEU A 172 -4.10 2.45 13.08
N ASN A 173 -3.81 1.22 12.69
CA ASN A 173 -4.74 0.28 12.07
C ASN A 173 -5.16 -0.85 13.02
N SER A 174 -5.17 -0.56 14.33
CA SER A 174 -5.54 -1.49 15.39
C SER A 174 -6.92 -1.17 16.00
N ARG A 175 -7.57 -2.17 16.61
CA ARG A 175 -8.80 -2.00 17.40
C ARG A 175 -8.61 -0.98 18.52
N ALA A 176 -7.43 -0.96 19.16
CA ALA A 176 -7.13 -0.02 20.22
C ALA A 176 -7.10 1.45 19.75
N ALA A 177 -6.78 1.68 18.47
CA ALA A 177 -6.71 3.02 17.88
C ALA A 177 -8.08 3.59 17.51
N ILE A 178 -9.06 2.73 17.20
CA ILE A 178 -10.46 3.14 16.94
C ILE A 178 -11.38 2.96 18.15
N ALA A 179 -10.88 2.45 19.27
CA ALA A 179 -11.67 2.27 20.49
C ALA A 179 -12.36 3.58 20.90
N GLY A 180 -13.67 3.53 21.10
CA GLY A 180 -14.53 4.67 21.39
C GLY A 180 -15.19 5.32 20.16
N HIS A 181 -14.84 4.90 18.94
CA HIS A 181 -15.51 5.37 17.73
C HIS A 181 -16.94 4.81 17.66
N ARG A 182 -17.93 5.63 17.27
CA ARG A 182 -19.34 5.20 17.18
C ARG A 182 -19.59 3.99 16.29
N LEU A 183 -18.72 3.77 15.31
CA LEU A 183 -18.78 2.67 14.37
C LEU A 183 -17.68 1.62 14.59
N GLU A 184 -17.07 1.55 15.78
CA GLU A 184 -15.93 0.66 16.06
C GLU A 184 -16.20 -0.80 15.71
N HIS A 185 -17.44 -1.27 15.88
CA HIS A 185 -17.84 -2.66 15.60
C HIS A 185 -18.01 -2.96 14.10
N TYR A 186 -18.07 -1.93 13.25
CA TYR A 186 -18.27 -2.08 11.80
C TYR A 186 -16.96 -2.08 11.02
N PHE A 187 -15.81 -1.92 11.67
CA PHE A 187 -14.52 -1.92 10.99
C PHE A 187 -14.04 -3.33 10.64
N TYR A 188 -13.65 -3.51 9.39
CA TYR A 188 -12.99 -4.71 8.88
C TYR A 188 -11.49 -4.47 8.72
N GLY A 189 -10.68 -5.50 8.92
CA GLY A 189 -9.23 -5.45 8.68
C GLY A 189 -8.44 -4.65 9.71
N VAL A 190 -9.00 -4.42 10.90
CA VAL A 190 -8.31 -3.84 12.06
C VAL A 190 -7.69 -4.94 12.90
N THR A 191 -6.43 -4.77 13.31
CA THR A 191 -5.72 -5.78 14.10
C THR A 191 -6.09 -5.68 15.57
N ASP A 192 -6.17 -6.81 16.26
CA ASP A 192 -6.42 -6.85 17.71
C ASP A 192 -5.17 -6.59 18.56
N GLY A 193 -3.99 -6.51 17.92
CA GLY A 193 -2.70 -6.31 18.58
C GLY A 193 -2.13 -7.58 19.22
N THR A 194 -2.88 -8.69 19.23
CA THR A 194 -2.44 -10.00 19.74
C THR A 194 -2.05 -10.97 18.63
N GLY A 195 -2.51 -10.70 17.40
CA GLY A 195 -2.12 -11.44 16.20
C GLY A 195 -1.06 -10.71 15.36
N MET A 196 -1.16 -10.87 14.04
CA MET A 196 -0.28 -10.18 13.10
C MET A 196 -0.57 -8.68 13.10
N ARG A 197 0.46 -7.87 13.31
CA ARG A 197 0.36 -6.40 13.15
C ARG A 197 -0.02 -6.05 11.73
N ASN A 198 -0.68 -4.90 11.57
CA ASN A 198 -0.97 -4.41 10.24
C ASN A 198 0.37 -4.13 9.53
N PRO A 199 0.56 -4.57 8.28
CA PRO A 199 1.80 -4.34 7.55
C PRO A 199 2.20 -2.87 7.50
N SER A 200 1.24 -1.96 7.36
CA SER A 200 1.47 -0.52 7.33
C SER A 200 1.98 0.03 8.64
N ASP A 201 1.43 -0.44 9.77
CA ASP A 201 1.93 -0.11 11.11
C ASP A 201 3.29 -0.79 11.39
N THR A 202 3.75 -1.67 10.51
CA THR A 202 5.08 -2.27 10.58
C THR A 202 6.09 -1.51 9.73
N ILE A 203 5.70 -1.15 8.51
CA ILE A 203 6.56 -0.46 7.54
C ILE A 203 6.65 1.04 7.86
N TYR A 204 5.53 1.68 8.15
CA TYR A 204 5.38 3.14 8.28
C TYR A 204 5.19 3.59 9.73
N ARG A 205 6.07 3.10 10.61
CA ARG A 205 6.04 3.38 12.06
C ARG A 205 6.40 4.81 12.41
N HIS A 206 5.89 5.28 13.55
CA HIS A 206 6.37 6.52 14.13
C HIS A 206 7.84 6.37 14.60
N PRO A 207 8.71 7.38 14.41
CA PRO A 207 10.07 7.36 14.94
C PRO A 207 10.09 7.08 16.45
N GLY A 208 10.92 6.12 16.89
CA GLY A 208 11.06 5.73 18.29
C GLY A 208 9.89 4.93 18.86
N GLN A 209 9.14 4.23 18.01
CA GLN A 209 8.25 3.14 18.41
C GLN A 209 9.08 1.84 18.28
N THR A 210 9.67 1.36 19.38
CA THR A 210 10.37 0.07 19.42
C THR A 210 9.34 -1.06 19.49
N ASP A 211 9.62 -2.18 18.83
CA ASP A 211 8.89 -3.41 19.13
C ASP A 211 9.13 -3.71 20.61
N GLY A 212 8.07 -3.96 21.38
CA GLY A 212 8.21 -4.44 22.75
C GLY A 212 8.77 -5.87 22.84
N ASN A 213 9.60 -6.29 21.88
CA ASN A 213 10.20 -7.61 21.78
C ASN A 213 11.55 -7.53 21.02
N ASP A 214 12.51 -6.77 21.55
CA ASP A 214 13.93 -7.10 21.38
C ASP A 214 14.30 -8.17 22.42
N SER A 215 13.75 -9.37 22.24
CA SER A 215 14.06 -10.54 23.09
C SER A 215 13.87 -11.84 22.32
N ILE A 216 14.70 -12.05 21.28
CA ILE A 216 15.31 -13.37 20.97
C ILE A 216 16.73 -13.09 20.47
#